data_AF-A0A5C9BS47-F1
#
_entry.id   AF-A0A5C9BS47-F1
#
_cell.length_a   1.000
_cell.length_b   1.000
_cell.length_c   1.000
_cell.angle_alpha   90.00
_cell.angle_beta   90.00
_cell.angle_gamma   90.00
#
_symmetry.space_group_name_H-M   'P 1'
#
loop_
_entity.id
_entity.type
_entity.pdbx_description
1 polymer ?
#
loop_
_entity_poly.entity_id
_entity_poly.type
_entity_poly.pdbx_seq_one_letter_code
_entity_poly.pdbx_strand_id
1 'polypeptide(L)'
;MANKFALLALCSALFAVGPAMAKPGTAEKGKVIYDMRCTWCHGDEGDGKGAAKDHLNPPPRDFTSGNYKIRTSDFEDLTPNDDDIFRMIRDGMPGTAMPGWSDILTEQDMWDLVAYVKKFASYEKPPAKQVDFGTQISSSAESIEKGKKLFEEGDRCVECHGKSGKGSASKRLKGEAGERTWPRNLTKPWTYRGSAEPKDIFSRISTGIAGTEMPSFADPKSKKKLSIEERWHVANYVASLAQTGQKVSADNTVVKVSKVEGELPSATDDARWEKSEATTFYMVPQIIGKERYFLPSSDTITVRAMYNDKAVAMLLEWDDRTKSTPGDDSAGKLADTPIEQDGVAVQLPVTIPSEMQKPYFGMGDAAHPVNVWHWKSGGKDAPETVGILNSKGFKDIEKREAASAGLTAKSSYSDGTWKVLMVRPLTTASTDKDMQFVEGKFIPVAFAAWDGSNNSEKGSKHTMTTWYWLLLKPATGSKPLVTALVIAALFAGGLLWWARSAGNKAA
;
A
#
# COMPACT_ATOMS: atom_id res chain seq x y z
N MET A 1 49.35 -6.47 69.23
CA MET A 1 47.99 -6.21 69.76
C MET A 1 47.19 -5.59 68.63
N ALA A 2 46.35 -6.39 67.96
CA ALA A 2 44.88 -6.36 68.06
C ALA A 2 44.28 -5.08 67.42
N ASN A 3 43.29 -5.07 66.53
CA ASN A 3 42.38 -6.09 66.04
C ASN A 3 41.77 -5.56 64.71
N LYS A 4 41.61 -6.42 63.71
CA LYS A 4 40.79 -6.15 62.52
C LYS A 4 39.32 -6.44 62.86
N PHE A 5 38.37 -5.64 62.38
CA PHE A 5 36.94 -5.93 62.07
C PHE A 5 36.00 -4.77 62.45
N ALA A 6 35.26 -4.26 61.46
CA ALA A 6 33.85 -3.80 61.47
C ALA A 6 33.67 -2.70 60.40
N LEU A 7 33.40 -3.09 59.15
CA LEU A 7 32.08 -3.27 58.50
C LEU A 7 31.44 -1.98 57.97
N LEU A 8 31.39 -1.95 56.63
CA LEU A 8 30.54 -1.16 55.73
C LEU A 8 29.12 -0.87 56.26
N ALA A 9 28.65 0.37 56.02
CA ALA A 9 27.25 0.67 55.76
C ALA A 9 27.15 1.70 54.63
N LEU A 10 27.19 1.21 53.39
CA LEU A 10 26.83 1.96 52.19
C LEU A 10 25.31 1.84 52.01
N CYS A 11 24.55 2.88 52.34
CA CYS A 11 23.12 2.91 52.01
C CYS A 11 22.96 3.24 50.52
N SER A 12 23.00 2.19 49.71
CA SER A 12 22.56 2.20 48.32
C SER A 12 21.04 2.33 48.28
N ALA A 13 20.52 3.54 48.07
CA ALA A 13 19.14 3.73 47.63
C ALA A 13 19.06 3.39 46.14
N LEU A 14 18.89 2.09 45.83
CA LEU A 14 18.55 1.63 44.49
C LEU A 14 17.13 2.10 44.14
N PHE A 15 17.04 2.71 42.97
CA PHE A 15 15.82 2.90 42.21
C PHE A 15 15.03 1.58 42.10
N ALA A 16 13.89 1.50 42.77
CA ALA A 16 12.83 0.58 42.41
C ALA A 16 11.76 1.37 41.65
N VAL A 17 12.03 1.67 40.38
CA VAL A 17 10.94 1.97 39.43
C VAL A 17 10.33 0.62 39.07
N GLY A 18 9.36 0.18 39.86
CA GLY A 18 8.47 -0.90 39.43
C GLY A 18 7.75 -0.48 38.14
N PRO A 19 7.27 -1.44 37.33
CA PRO A 19 6.41 -1.10 36.20
C PRO A 19 5.23 -0.28 36.75
N ALA A 20 5.05 0.93 36.23
CA ALA A 20 3.90 1.75 36.58
C ALA A 20 2.64 0.94 36.23
N MET A 21 1.91 0.52 37.27
CA MET A 21 0.59 -0.09 37.11
C MET A 21 -0.26 0.86 36.26
N ALA A 22 -0.85 0.34 35.19
CA ALA A 22 -1.77 1.10 34.33
C ALA A 22 -2.77 1.85 35.21
N LYS A 23 -2.90 3.17 35.02
CA LYS A 23 -3.86 3.95 35.80
C LYS A 23 -5.27 3.54 35.38
N PRO A 24 -6.15 3.15 36.31
CA PRO A 24 -7.54 2.85 35.95
C PRO A 24 -8.18 4.08 35.34
N GLY A 25 -8.77 3.92 34.15
CA GLY A 25 -9.48 4.98 33.46
C GLY A 25 -10.81 5.35 34.12
N THR A 26 -11.27 6.58 33.90
CA THR A 26 -12.59 7.08 34.35
C THR A 26 -13.54 7.13 33.15
N ALA A 27 -14.53 6.24 33.11
CA ALA A 27 -15.44 6.13 31.97
C ALA A 27 -16.26 7.40 31.68
N GLU A 28 -16.54 8.22 32.70
CA GLU A 28 -17.27 9.48 32.55
C GLU A 28 -16.44 10.51 31.76
N LYS A 29 -15.12 10.54 31.98
CA LYS A 29 -14.19 11.36 31.18
C LYS A 29 -14.02 10.79 29.78
N GLY A 30 -13.92 9.46 29.68
CA GLY A 30 -13.86 8.74 28.42
C GLY A 30 -15.07 9.04 27.53
N LYS A 31 -16.27 9.13 28.11
CA LYS A 31 -17.48 9.49 27.37
C LYS A 31 -17.37 10.85 26.69
N VAL A 32 -16.88 11.87 27.41
CA VAL A 32 -16.73 13.23 26.86
C VAL A 32 -15.81 13.20 25.63
N ILE A 33 -14.72 12.46 25.69
CA ILE A 33 -13.80 12.31 24.56
C ILE A 33 -14.47 11.53 23.42
N TYR A 34 -15.17 10.44 23.74
CA TYR A 34 -15.87 9.60 22.78
C TYR A 34 -16.90 10.40 21.96
N ASP A 35 -17.73 11.20 22.64
CA ASP A 35 -18.76 12.03 22.01
C ASP A 35 -18.15 13.03 21.01
N MET A 36 -16.97 13.57 21.31
CA MET A 36 -16.28 14.55 20.45
C MET A 36 -15.52 13.92 19.28
N ARG A 37 -15.05 12.67 19.42
CA ARG A 37 -14.01 12.10 18.54
C ARG A 37 -14.36 10.76 17.90
N CYS A 38 -15.21 9.96 18.53
CA CYS A 38 -15.47 8.57 18.16
C CYS A 38 -16.87 8.36 17.59
N THR A 39 -17.88 9.07 18.11
CA THR A 39 -19.30 8.94 17.74
C THR A 39 -19.56 9.04 16.23
N TRP A 40 -18.87 9.93 15.52
CA TRP A 40 -19.10 10.13 14.08
C TRP A 40 -18.93 8.84 13.26
N CYS A 41 -18.01 7.97 13.70
CA CYS A 41 -17.77 6.67 13.10
C CYS A 41 -18.47 5.55 13.86
N HIS A 42 -18.31 5.48 15.19
CA HIS A 42 -18.75 4.34 16.00
C HIS A 42 -20.20 4.42 16.51
N GLY A 43 -20.90 5.54 16.30
CA GLY A 43 -22.27 5.76 16.75
C GLY A 43 -22.37 6.13 18.23
N ASP A 44 -23.47 6.77 18.63
CA ASP A 44 -23.71 7.15 20.04
C ASP A 44 -23.87 5.92 20.96
N GLU A 45 -24.38 4.83 20.41
CA GLU A 45 -24.58 3.56 21.11
C GLU A 45 -23.38 2.61 21.01
N GLY A 46 -22.30 3.03 20.34
CA GLY A 46 -21.13 2.19 20.10
C GLY A 46 -21.37 1.02 19.15
N ASP A 47 -22.46 1.02 18.39
CA ASP A 47 -22.91 -0.07 17.53
C ASP A 47 -22.26 -0.06 16.13
N GLY A 48 -21.29 0.83 15.89
CA GLY A 48 -20.61 1.00 14.61
C GLY A 48 -21.46 1.66 13.53
N LYS A 49 -22.64 2.22 13.86
CA LYS A 49 -23.57 2.84 12.90
C LYS A 49 -23.52 4.36 12.90
N GLY A 50 -22.35 4.96 13.16
CA GLY A 50 -22.15 6.40 13.05
C GLY A 50 -22.44 6.94 11.64
N ALA A 51 -22.63 8.26 11.52
CA ALA A 51 -22.98 8.93 10.27
C ALA A 51 -22.00 8.66 9.11
N ALA A 52 -20.73 8.34 9.42
CA ALA A 52 -19.73 8.00 8.41
C ALA A 52 -19.81 6.57 7.86
N LYS A 53 -20.60 5.65 8.46
CA LYS A 53 -20.48 4.20 8.24
C LYS A 53 -20.47 3.78 6.75
N ASP A 54 -21.32 4.40 5.93
CA ASP A 54 -21.50 4.02 4.52
C ASP A 54 -20.36 4.48 3.60
N HIS A 55 -19.44 5.28 4.15
CA HIS A 55 -18.27 5.83 3.46
C HIS A 55 -16.95 5.22 3.95
N LEU A 56 -17.01 4.20 4.83
CA LEU A 56 -15.84 3.59 5.46
C LEU A 56 -15.75 2.11 5.10
N ASN A 57 -14.60 1.70 4.55
CA ASN A 57 -14.25 0.30 4.35
C ASN A 57 -12.90 0.01 5.03
N PRO A 58 -12.83 -0.87 6.06
CA PRO A 58 -13.93 -1.64 6.64
C PRO A 58 -14.94 -0.74 7.40
N PRO A 59 -16.15 -1.25 7.70
CA PRO A 59 -17.07 -0.57 8.58
C PRO A 59 -16.46 -0.39 9.99
N PRO A 60 -16.84 0.69 10.72
CA PRO A 60 -16.48 0.87 12.11
C PRO A 60 -16.84 -0.34 12.99
N ARG A 61 -16.06 -0.58 14.03
CA ARG A 61 -16.32 -1.68 14.97
C ARG A 61 -17.57 -1.40 15.79
N ASP A 62 -18.48 -2.37 15.81
CA ASP A 62 -19.53 -2.50 16.80
C ASP A 62 -18.92 -2.98 18.13
N PHE A 63 -18.91 -2.12 19.13
CA PHE A 63 -18.41 -2.42 20.47
C PHE A 63 -19.43 -3.19 21.31
N THR A 64 -20.72 -3.14 20.96
CA THR A 64 -21.81 -3.81 21.70
C THR A 64 -21.77 -5.33 21.51
N SER A 65 -21.23 -5.81 20.39
CA SER A 65 -21.08 -7.24 20.12
C SER A 65 -20.01 -7.90 21.00
N GLY A 66 -19.13 -7.12 21.62
CA GLY A 66 -17.99 -7.60 22.36
C GLY A 66 -16.88 -8.22 21.48
N ASN A 67 -17.07 -8.34 20.17
CA ASN A 67 -16.11 -9.04 19.33
C ASN A 67 -14.98 -8.12 18.85
N TYR A 68 -13.79 -8.26 19.45
CA TYR A 68 -12.58 -7.54 19.02
C TYR A 68 -11.71 -8.39 18.10
N LYS A 69 -11.34 -7.79 16.95
CA LYS A 69 -10.57 -8.46 15.90
C LYS A 69 -9.09 -8.66 16.26
N ILE A 70 -8.53 -7.74 17.03
CA ILE A 70 -7.12 -7.76 17.44
C ILE A 70 -7.10 -7.92 18.95
N ARG A 71 -6.62 -9.08 19.42
CA ARG A 71 -6.59 -9.43 20.84
C ARG A 71 -5.45 -10.39 21.16
N THR A 72 -5.07 -10.43 22.43
CA THR A 72 -4.07 -11.33 23.00
C THR A 72 -4.65 -12.28 24.05
N SER A 73 -5.97 -12.24 24.27
CA SER A 73 -6.73 -13.28 24.97
C SER A 73 -6.79 -14.59 24.18
N ASP A 74 -7.00 -15.71 24.86
CA ASP A 74 -7.10 -17.04 24.23
C ASP A 74 -8.28 -17.15 23.24
N PHE A 75 -8.18 -18.03 22.24
CA PHE A 75 -9.20 -18.10 21.19
C PHE A 75 -10.62 -18.40 21.72
N GLU A 76 -10.76 -19.12 22.84
CA GLU A 76 -12.06 -19.43 23.49
C GLU A 76 -12.67 -18.22 24.23
N ASP A 77 -11.86 -17.24 24.61
CA ASP A 77 -12.28 -16.04 25.34
C ASP A 77 -12.26 -14.81 24.42
N LEU A 78 -13.43 -14.33 24.02
CA LEU A 78 -13.56 -13.19 23.10
C LEU A 78 -13.32 -11.84 23.79
N THR A 79 -13.19 -11.82 25.11
CA THR A 79 -12.89 -10.62 25.89
C THR A 79 -11.50 -10.09 25.52
N PRO A 80 -11.36 -8.84 25.04
CA PRO A 80 -10.04 -8.26 24.78
C PRO A 80 -9.31 -7.92 26.08
N ASN A 81 -7.97 -7.88 26.05
CA ASN A 81 -7.22 -7.21 27.12
C ASN A 81 -7.37 -5.69 27.00
N ASP A 82 -7.35 -4.99 28.13
CA ASP A 82 -7.43 -3.53 28.15
C ASP A 82 -6.27 -2.89 27.37
N ASP A 83 -5.07 -3.50 27.44
CA ASP A 83 -3.89 -3.11 26.65
C ASP A 83 -4.11 -3.26 25.12
N ASP A 84 -4.91 -4.24 24.68
CA ASP A 84 -5.23 -4.39 23.26
C ASP A 84 -6.10 -3.22 22.78
N ILE A 85 -7.11 -2.85 23.57
CA ILE A 85 -7.98 -1.68 23.29
C ILE A 85 -7.15 -0.40 23.32
N PHE A 86 -6.34 -0.22 24.36
CA PHE A 86 -5.47 0.94 24.52
C PHE A 86 -4.54 1.10 23.30
N ARG A 87 -3.89 0.01 22.86
CA ARG A 87 -3.02 0.02 21.69
C ARG A 87 -3.76 0.41 20.41
N MET A 88 -4.99 -0.10 20.21
CA MET A 88 -5.82 0.27 19.05
C MET A 88 -6.25 1.74 19.06
N ILE A 89 -6.47 2.33 20.23
CA ILE A 89 -6.74 3.77 20.36
C ILE A 89 -5.45 4.58 20.11
N ARG A 90 -4.35 4.18 20.74
CA ARG A 90 -3.07 4.89 20.66
C ARG A 90 -2.52 4.93 19.23
N ASP A 91 -2.39 3.75 18.61
CA ASP A 91 -1.71 3.59 17.32
C ASP A 91 -2.70 3.64 16.13
N GLY A 92 -4.00 3.58 16.42
CA GLY A 92 -5.04 3.46 15.41
C GLY A 92 -5.09 2.07 14.79
N MET A 93 -5.69 1.97 13.60
CA MET A 93 -5.72 0.74 12.83
C MET A 93 -5.24 1.00 11.40
N PRO A 94 -3.96 0.70 11.08
CA PRO A 94 -3.40 0.93 9.76
C PRO A 94 -4.23 0.30 8.63
N GLY A 95 -4.33 1.02 7.50
CA GLY A 95 -5.16 0.61 6.37
C GLY A 95 -6.68 0.72 6.61
N THR A 96 -7.10 1.53 7.60
CA THR A 96 -8.49 1.89 7.86
C THR A 96 -8.61 3.39 8.14
N ALA A 97 -9.83 3.89 8.35
CA ALA A 97 -10.06 5.28 8.74
C ALA A 97 -9.86 5.56 10.24
N MET A 98 -9.50 4.57 11.07
CA MET A 98 -9.24 4.75 12.50
C MET A 98 -7.82 5.31 12.71
N PRO A 99 -7.66 6.61 13.03
CA PRO A 99 -6.34 7.20 13.23
C PRO A 99 -5.74 6.77 14.57
N GLY A 100 -4.43 6.96 14.72
CA GLY A 100 -3.78 6.94 16.02
C GLY A 100 -4.06 8.24 16.78
N TRP A 101 -4.32 8.12 18.08
CA TRP A 101 -4.67 9.24 18.94
C TRP A 101 -3.52 9.70 19.85
N SER A 102 -2.36 9.03 19.83
CA SER A 102 -1.21 9.35 20.68
C SER A 102 -0.67 10.78 20.52
N ASP A 103 -0.86 11.37 19.33
CA ASP A 103 -0.34 12.70 19.03
C ASP A 103 -1.26 13.83 19.52
N ILE A 104 -2.48 13.49 19.94
CA ILE A 104 -3.55 14.44 20.28
C ILE A 104 -4.07 14.23 21.72
N LEU A 105 -4.18 12.98 22.16
CA LEU A 105 -4.69 12.61 23.48
C LEU A 105 -3.56 12.21 24.42
N THR A 106 -3.73 12.50 25.71
CA THR A 106 -2.79 12.01 26.72
C THR A 106 -3.00 10.51 26.96
N GLU A 107 -2.00 9.85 27.55
CA GLU A 107 -2.12 8.45 27.97
C GLU A 107 -3.33 8.23 28.90
N GLN A 108 -3.59 9.15 29.82
CA GLN A 108 -4.74 9.05 30.72
C GLN A 108 -6.07 9.18 29.97
N ASP A 109 -6.18 10.09 28.99
CA ASP A 109 -7.38 10.24 28.16
C ASP A 109 -7.69 8.95 27.39
N MET A 110 -6.65 8.27 26.89
CA MET A 110 -6.80 6.98 26.21
C MET A 110 -7.23 5.87 27.17
N TRP A 111 -6.71 5.83 28.40
CA TRP A 111 -7.21 4.90 29.44
C TRP A 111 -8.66 5.18 29.85
N ASP A 112 -9.05 6.46 29.94
CA ASP A 112 -10.42 6.88 30.21
C ASP A 112 -11.36 6.41 29.07
N LEU A 113 -10.92 6.51 27.80
CA LEU A 113 -11.63 5.93 26.66
C LEU A 113 -11.75 4.40 26.73
N VAL A 114 -10.69 3.67 27.11
CA VAL A 114 -10.76 2.21 27.31
C VAL A 114 -11.85 1.86 28.32
N ALA A 115 -11.88 2.58 29.46
CA ALA A 115 -12.89 2.37 30.49
C ALA A 115 -14.33 2.63 29.99
N TYR A 116 -14.52 3.63 29.12
CA TYR A 116 -15.83 3.93 28.53
C TYR A 116 -16.24 2.89 27.48
N VAL A 117 -15.36 2.56 26.54
CA VAL A 117 -15.63 1.60 25.44
C VAL A 117 -16.01 0.21 25.99
N LYS A 118 -15.40 -0.22 27.09
CA LYS A 118 -15.74 -1.48 27.76
C LYS A 118 -17.18 -1.53 28.29
N LYS A 119 -17.82 -0.39 28.59
CA LYS A 119 -19.21 -0.35 29.07
C LYS A 119 -20.20 -0.85 28.00
N PHE A 120 -19.92 -0.68 26.71
CA PHE A 120 -20.83 -1.10 25.63
C PHE A 120 -21.09 -2.61 25.61
N ALA A 121 -20.10 -3.44 25.96
CA ALA A 121 -20.23 -4.90 26.05
C ALA A 121 -20.24 -5.43 27.51
N SER A 122 -20.36 -4.53 28.50
CA SER A 122 -20.35 -4.89 29.92
C SER A 122 -19.11 -5.71 30.36
N TYR A 123 -17.93 -5.33 29.89
CA TYR A 123 -16.68 -5.99 30.28
C TYR A 123 -16.20 -5.57 31.67
N GLU A 124 -16.56 -6.35 32.67
CA GLU A 124 -16.17 -6.10 34.07
C GLU A 124 -14.89 -6.82 34.50
N LYS A 125 -14.54 -7.93 33.83
CA LYS A 125 -13.40 -8.80 34.21
C LYS A 125 -12.41 -8.94 33.07
N PRO A 126 -11.10 -9.05 33.37
CA PRO A 126 -10.10 -9.39 32.38
C PRO A 126 -10.33 -10.81 31.84
N PRO A 127 -9.84 -11.12 30.62
CA PRO A 127 -9.93 -12.46 30.07
C PRO A 127 -9.25 -13.50 30.96
N ALA A 128 -9.86 -14.69 31.05
CA ALA A 128 -9.41 -15.75 31.95
C ALA A 128 -8.15 -16.48 31.45
N LYS A 129 -7.94 -16.48 30.13
CA LYS A 129 -6.81 -17.12 29.46
C LYS A 129 -6.19 -16.18 28.44
N GLN A 130 -4.87 -16.29 28.29
CA GLN A 130 -4.06 -15.52 27.34
C GLN A 130 -3.54 -16.43 26.24
N VAL A 131 -3.13 -15.84 25.12
CA VAL A 131 -2.39 -16.57 24.08
C VAL A 131 -1.10 -17.15 24.66
N ASP A 132 -0.93 -18.46 24.50
CA ASP A 132 0.34 -19.13 24.79
C ASP A 132 1.31 -18.93 23.62
N PHE A 133 2.32 -18.10 23.85
CA PHE A 133 3.40 -17.83 22.90
C PHE A 133 4.48 -18.91 22.92
N GLY A 134 4.56 -19.76 23.95
CA GLY A 134 5.70 -20.63 24.20
C GLY A 134 7.04 -19.90 24.06
N THR A 135 8.05 -20.58 23.53
CA THR A 135 9.34 -19.96 23.17
C THR A 135 9.24 -19.35 21.78
N GLN A 136 9.45 -18.03 21.67
CA GLN A 136 9.49 -17.36 20.37
C GLN A 136 10.66 -17.86 19.52
N ILE A 137 10.35 -18.32 18.31
CA ILE A 137 11.36 -18.70 17.31
C ILE A 137 11.78 -17.44 16.54
N SER A 138 13.07 -17.09 16.64
CA SER A 138 13.65 -16.00 15.86
C SER A 138 13.55 -16.26 14.35
N SER A 139 13.33 -15.18 13.59
CA SER A 139 13.29 -15.28 12.13
C SER A 139 14.65 -15.72 11.58
N SER A 140 14.63 -16.73 10.71
CA SER A 140 15.79 -17.30 10.03
C SER A 140 15.35 -17.87 8.68
N ALA A 141 16.29 -18.08 7.75
CA ALA A 141 15.99 -18.70 6.46
C ALA A 141 15.31 -20.08 6.62
N GLU A 142 15.75 -20.86 7.61
CA GLU A 142 15.15 -22.16 7.93
C GLU A 142 13.70 -22.01 8.45
N SER A 143 13.46 -21.07 9.37
CA SER A 143 12.12 -20.81 9.90
C SER A 143 11.17 -20.33 8.80
N ILE A 144 11.64 -19.46 7.91
CA ILE A 144 10.87 -18.92 6.78
C ILE A 144 10.50 -20.05 5.82
N GLU A 145 11.43 -20.94 5.48
CA GLU A 145 11.16 -22.07 4.60
C GLU A 145 10.15 -23.06 5.20
N LYS A 146 10.27 -23.38 6.50
CA LYS A 146 9.26 -24.20 7.21
C LYS A 146 7.89 -23.52 7.20
N GLY A 147 7.85 -22.21 7.48
CA GLY A 147 6.63 -21.43 7.47
C GLY A 147 5.97 -21.35 6.10
N LYS A 148 6.77 -21.21 5.04
CA LYS A 148 6.31 -21.23 3.65
C LYS A 148 5.61 -22.54 3.32
N LYS A 149 6.25 -23.68 3.64
CA LYS A 149 5.65 -25.00 3.44
C LYS A 149 4.31 -25.12 4.14
N LEU A 150 4.23 -24.74 5.41
CA LEU A 150 2.98 -24.78 6.18
C LEU A 150 1.89 -23.85 5.63
N PHE A 151 2.28 -22.68 5.11
CA PHE A 151 1.37 -21.72 4.51
C PHE A 151 0.80 -22.24 3.18
N GLU A 152 1.64 -22.84 2.34
CA GLU A 152 1.29 -23.41 1.03
C GLU A 152 0.64 -24.80 1.12
N GLU A 153 0.78 -25.49 2.26
CA GLU A 153 0.24 -26.83 2.48
C GLU A 153 -1.27 -26.80 2.77
N GLY A 154 -2.02 -27.44 1.86
CA GLY A 154 -3.46 -27.61 1.97
C GLY A 154 -4.23 -26.29 1.94
N ASP A 155 -5.50 -26.35 2.33
CA ASP A 155 -6.41 -25.20 2.27
C ASP A 155 -6.34 -24.34 3.54
N ARG A 156 -5.18 -24.26 4.22
CA ARG A 156 -5.04 -23.49 5.48
C ARG A 156 -5.02 -21.99 5.22
N CYS A 157 -4.06 -21.53 4.43
CA CYS A 157 -3.81 -20.09 4.22
C CYS A 157 -4.06 -19.67 2.77
N VAL A 158 -3.60 -20.47 1.79
CA VAL A 158 -3.65 -20.14 0.36
C VAL A 158 -5.07 -19.95 -0.17
N GLU A 159 -6.05 -20.71 0.33
CA GLU A 159 -7.47 -20.60 -0.08
C GLU A 159 -7.98 -19.15 -0.01
N CYS A 160 -7.56 -18.41 1.02
CA CYS A 160 -7.95 -17.02 1.23
C CYS A 160 -6.84 -16.03 0.85
N HIS A 161 -5.60 -16.27 1.28
CA HIS A 161 -4.53 -15.30 1.09
C HIS A 161 -3.83 -15.37 -0.28
N GLY A 162 -4.04 -16.44 -1.06
CA GLY A 162 -3.29 -16.72 -2.28
C GLY A 162 -1.85 -17.15 -1.97
N LYS A 163 -1.16 -17.75 -2.96
CA LYS A 163 0.22 -18.24 -2.79
C LYS A 163 1.21 -17.11 -2.50
N SER A 164 1.02 -15.97 -3.16
CA SER A 164 1.81 -14.75 -2.98
C SER A 164 1.47 -13.97 -1.70
N GLY A 165 0.40 -14.35 -0.98
CA GLY A 165 -0.10 -13.60 0.18
C GLY A 165 -0.84 -12.31 -0.17
N LYS A 166 -1.14 -12.02 -1.44
CA LYS A 166 -1.80 -10.76 -1.85
C LYS A 166 -3.29 -10.65 -1.54
N GLY A 167 -3.90 -11.73 -1.03
CA GLY A 167 -5.32 -11.75 -0.64
C GLY A 167 -6.27 -12.06 -1.80
N SER A 168 -5.80 -12.79 -2.82
CA SER A 168 -6.58 -13.25 -3.97
C SER A 168 -7.44 -14.48 -3.60
N ALA A 169 -8.41 -14.28 -2.72
CA ALA A 169 -9.26 -15.36 -2.20
C ALA A 169 -10.04 -16.07 -3.32
N SER A 170 -10.13 -17.40 -3.24
CA SER A 170 -10.92 -18.22 -4.17
C SER A 170 -12.42 -18.23 -3.87
N LYS A 171 -12.83 -17.59 -2.76
CA LYS A 171 -14.22 -17.46 -2.32
C LYS A 171 -14.52 -16.06 -1.79
N ARG A 172 -15.79 -15.65 -1.91
CA ARG A 172 -16.27 -14.37 -1.36
C ARG A 172 -16.41 -14.45 0.15
N LEU A 173 -15.52 -13.79 0.89
CA LEU A 173 -15.55 -13.77 2.34
C LEU A 173 -16.53 -12.71 2.86
N LYS A 174 -17.13 -13.01 4.00
CA LYS A 174 -18.09 -12.13 4.68
C LYS A 174 -17.57 -11.75 6.06
N GLY A 175 -17.85 -10.52 6.45
CA GLY A 175 -17.69 -10.09 7.83
C GLY A 175 -18.95 -10.36 8.64
N GLU A 176 -18.87 -10.00 9.91
CA GLU A 176 -19.93 -10.12 10.91
C GLU A 176 -21.23 -9.41 10.50
N ALA A 177 -21.15 -8.27 9.80
CA ALA A 177 -22.32 -7.53 9.30
C ALA A 177 -22.77 -8.01 7.90
N GLY A 178 -22.22 -9.12 7.41
CA GLY A 178 -22.48 -9.66 6.07
C GLY A 178 -21.78 -8.89 4.95
N GLU A 179 -20.98 -7.87 5.29
CA GLU A 179 -20.21 -7.07 4.35
C GLU A 179 -19.15 -7.93 3.66
N ARG A 180 -18.78 -7.56 2.43
CA ARG A 180 -17.65 -8.21 1.76
C ARG A 180 -16.38 -7.90 2.54
N THR A 181 -15.60 -8.93 2.85
CA THR A 181 -14.28 -8.76 3.47
C THR A 181 -13.21 -9.35 2.57
N TRP A 182 -12.03 -8.74 2.62
CA TRP A 182 -10.85 -9.21 1.92
C TRP A 182 -9.80 -9.64 2.92
N PRO A 183 -9.10 -10.77 2.66
CA PRO A 183 -7.85 -11.06 3.34
C PRO A 183 -6.88 -9.92 3.08
N ARG A 184 -6.08 -9.61 4.10
CA ARG A 184 -5.08 -8.55 3.95
C ARG A 184 -4.07 -8.97 2.88
N ASN A 185 -3.65 -8.01 2.06
CA ASN A 185 -2.44 -8.17 1.28
C ASN A 185 -1.24 -8.21 2.26
N LEU A 186 -0.72 -9.42 2.48
CA LEU A 186 0.35 -9.70 3.43
C LEU A 186 1.69 -9.13 2.98
N THR A 187 1.85 -8.77 1.69
CA THR A 187 3.05 -8.12 1.17
C THR A 187 3.15 -6.64 1.53
N LYS A 188 2.07 -6.05 2.07
CA LYS A 188 1.98 -4.64 2.48
C LYS A 188 1.90 -4.51 4.00
N PRO A 189 3.01 -4.63 4.75
CA PRO A 189 3.01 -4.64 6.22
C PRO A 189 2.39 -3.38 6.84
N TRP A 190 2.49 -2.22 6.17
CA TRP A 190 1.87 -0.96 6.62
C TRP A 190 0.33 -0.96 6.59
N THR A 191 -0.30 -2.01 6.05
CA THR A 191 -1.76 -2.17 6.03
C THR A 191 -2.26 -3.13 7.11
N TYR A 192 -1.37 -3.73 7.91
CA TYR A 192 -1.76 -4.68 8.95
C TYR A 192 -2.48 -3.95 10.07
N ARG A 193 -3.71 -4.38 10.35
CA ARG A 193 -4.48 -3.90 11.51
C ARG A 193 -3.80 -4.39 12.79
N GLY A 194 -3.34 -3.45 13.62
CA GLY A 194 -2.49 -3.70 14.78
C GLY A 194 -1.01 -3.52 14.46
N SER A 195 -0.37 -4.54 13.89
CA SER A 195 1.08 -4.54 13.67
C SER A 195 1.49 -5.61 12.66
N ALA A 196 2.66 -5.48 12.01
CA ALA A 196 3.24 -6.50 11.14
C ALA A 196 4.35 -7.32 11.83
N GLU A 197 4.56 -7.12 13.13
CA GLU A 197 5.57 -7.86 13.89
C GLU A 197 5.21 -9.35 14.01
N PRO A 198 6.20 -10.27 13.96
CA PRO A 198 5.95 -11.71 14.05
C PRO A 198 5.13 -12.11 15.28
N LYS A 199 5.33 -11.46 16.42
CA LYS A 199 4.55 -11.74 17.65
C LYS A 199 3.07 -11.43 17.48
N ASP A 200 2.74 -10.29 16.87
CA ASP A 200 1.34 -9.94 16.62
C ASP A 200 0.73 -10.83 15.53
N ILE A 201 1.53 -11.24 14.54
CA ILE A 201 1.07 -12.19 13.50
C ILE A 201 0.74 -13.53 14.16
N PHE A 202 1.63 -14.02 15.04
CA PHE A 202 1.42 -15.22 15.84
C PHE A 202 0.14 -15.13 16.66
N SER A 203 -0.12 -14.01 17.33
CA SER A 203 -1.38 -13.82 18.09
C SER A 203 -2.59 -14.00 17.20
N ARG A 204 -2.64 -13.35 16.03
CA ARG A 204 -3.79 -13.47 15.10
C ARG A 204 -3.98 -14.88 14.53
N ILE A 205 -2.89 -15.59 14.23
CA ILE A 205 -2.95 -17.00 13.80
C ILE A 205 -3.47 -17.87 14.95
N SER A 206 -3.09 -17.56 16.19
CA SER A 206 -3.47 -18.31 17.38
C SER A 206 -4.92 -18.05 17.80
N THR A 207 -5.38 -16.80 17.77
CA THR A 207 -6.74 -16.44 18.20
C THR A 207 -7.78 -16.57 17.09
N GLY A 208 -7.35 -16.54 15.83
CA GLY A 208 -8.22 -16.20 14.72
C GLY A 208 -8.63 -14.72 14.75
N ILE A 209 -9.45 -14.30 13.79
CA ILE A 209 -9.98 -12.94 13.75
C ILE A 209 -11.51 -13.03 13.92
N ALA A 210 -11.97 -12.64 15.11
CA ALA A 210 -13.39 -12.70 15.47
C ALA A 210 -14.28 -11.92 14.49
N GLY A 211 -15.46 -12.47 14.18
CA GLY A 211 -16.39 -11.88 13.21
C GLY A 211 -15.91 -11.96 11.76
N THR A 212 -14.96 -12.86 11.44
CA THR A 212 -14.50 -13.14 10.08
C THR A 212 -14.33 -14.64 9.87
N GLU A 213 -14.10 -15.02 8.61
CA GLU A 213 -13.81 -16.40 8.20
C GLU A 213 -12.37 -16.87 8.53
N MET A 214 -11.54 -16.05 9.18
CA MET A 214 -10.17 -16.43 9.57
C MET A 214 -10.18 -17.16 10.92
N PRO A 215 -10.03 -18.51 10.95
CA PRO A 215 -10.19 -19.29 12.16
C PRO A 215 -8.97 -19.19 13.07
N SER A 216 -9.12 -19.69 14.29
CA SER A 216 -7.98 -20.02 15.14
C SER A 216 -7.27 -21.26 14.62
N PHE A 217 -5.94 -21.19 14.52
CA PHE A 217 -5.09 -22.36 14.28
C PHE A 217 -4.55 -22.97 15.59
N ALA A 218 -4.98 -22.45 16.75
CA ALA A 218 -4.76 -23.07 18.07
C ALA A 218 -5.76 -24.19 18.38
N ASP A 219 -6.96 -24.11 17.78
CA ASP A 219 -8.10 -24.91 18.21
C ASP A 219 -7.79 -26.41 18.14
N PRO A 220 -7.78 -27.14 19.28
CA PRO A 220 -7.53 -28.57 19.31
C PRO A 220 -8.57 -29.38 18.54
N LYS A 221 -9.75 -28.83 18.27
CA LYS A 221 -10.83 -29.49 17.50
C LYS A 221 -10.69 -29.29 15.99
N SER A 222 -9.84 -28.37 15.55
CA SER A 222 -9.65 -28.05 14.14
C SER A 222 -8.71 -29.05 13.46
N LYS A 223 -9.12 -29.59 12.31
CA LYS A 223 -8.23 -30.37 11.43
C LYS A 223 -7.11 -29.53 10.82
N LYS A 224 -7.24 -28.20 10.84
CA LYS A 224 -6.25 -27.25 10.32
C LYS A 224 -5.27 -26.76 11.40
N LYS A 225 -5.35 -27.28 12.64
CA LYS A 225 -4.51 -26.87 13.78
C LYS A 225 -3.01 -26.87 13.44
N LEU A 226 -2.29 -25.94 14.07
CA LEU A 226 -0.84 -25.86 14.10
C LEU A 226 -0.34 -25.86 15.55
N SER A 227 0.81 -26.48 15.79
CA SER A 227 1.56 -26.37 17.06
C SER A 227 2.11 -24.94 17.27
N ILE A 228 2.59 -24.65 18.48
CA ILE A 228 3.19 -23.34 18.80
C ILE A 228 4.38 -23.06 17.88
N GLU A 229 5.30 -24.02 17.70
CA GLU A 229 6.47 -23.85 16.83
C GLU A 229 6.07 -23.60 15.36
N GLU A 230 5.12 -24.38 14.84
CA GLU A 230 4.60 -24.22 13.48
C GLU A 230 3.98 -22.83 13.26
N ARG A 231 3.21 -22.32 14.23
CA ARG A 231 2.65 -20.96 14.15
C ARG A 231 3.72 -19.87 14.14
N TRP A 232 4.82 -20.05 14.86
CA TRP A 232 5.96 -19.12 14.79
C TRP A 232 6.64 -19.16 13.42
N HIS A 233 6.83 -20.35 12.85
CA HIS A 233 7.36 -20.48 11.50
C HIS A 233 6.47 -19.76 10.47
N VAL A 234 5.15 -19.97 10.53
CA VAL A 234 4.20 -19.25 9.66
C VAL A 234 4.26 -17.74 9.90
N ALA A 235 4.32 -17.28 11.15
CA ALA A 235 4.41 -15.86 11.46
C ALA A 235 5.68 -15.21 10.88
N ASN A 236 6.83 -15.88 10.99
CA ASN A 236 8.09 -15.44 10.38
C ASN A 236 8.02 -15.42 8.85
N TYR A 237 7.39 -16.43 8.23
CA TYR A 237 7.17 -16.44 6.79
C TYR A 237 6.25 -15.29 6.33
N VAL A 238 5.11 -15.09 6.99
CA VAL A 238 4.19 -13.99 6.68
C VAL A 238 4.87 -12.63 6.83
N ALA A 239 5.67 -12.42 7.88
CA ALA A 239 6.46 -11.21 8.04
C ALA A 239 7.49 -11.03 6.89
N SER A 240 8.06 -12.13 6.39
CA SER A 240 9.03 -12.11 5.28
C SER A 240 8.43 -11.74 3.92
N LEU A 241 7.10 -11.85 3.74
CA LEU A 241 6.42 -11.47 2.49
C LEU A 241 6.42 -9.96 2.22
N ALA A 242 6.83 -9.15 3.20
CA ALA A 242 6.86 -7.70 3.09
C ALA A 242 7.67 -7.21 1.87
N GLN A 243 6.99 -6.58 0.91
CA GLN A 243 7.58 -5.97 -0.28
C GLN A 243 8.04 -4.53 0.03
N THR A 244 9.04 -4.40 0.89
CA THR A 244 9.56 -3.09 1.33
C THR A 244 10.12 -2.24 0.17
N GLY A 245 10.58 -2.88 -0.91
CA GLY A 245 11.08 -2.20 -2.12
C GLY A 245 10.01 -1.55 -3.00
N GLN A 246 8.72 -1.86 -2.79
CA GLN A 246 7.58 -1.21 -3.46
C GLN A 246 6.78 -0.34 -2.48
N LYS A 247 7.40 0.09 -1.39
CA LYS A 247 6.78 1.03 -0.45
C LYS A 247 6.72 2.42 -1.09
N VAL A 248 5.58 3.10 -0.94
CA VAL A 248 5.49 4.52 -1.31
C VAL A 248 6.43 5.32 -0.40
N SER A 249 7.39 6.02 -1.01
CA SER A 249 8.26 6.98 -0.33
C SER A 249 7.75 8.40 -0.55
N ALA A 250 7.93 9.29 0.43
CA ALA A 250 7.66 10.71 0.25
C ALA A 250 8.51 11.33 -0.89
N ASP A 251 9.66 10.73 -1.18
CA ASP A 251 10.57 11.17 -2.24
C ASP A 251 10.13 10.70 -3.64
N ASN A 252 9.14 9.79 -3.73
CA ASN A 252 8.59 9.31 -5.00
C ASN A 252 7.73 10.41 -5.64
N THR A 253 8.40 11.35 -6.30
CA THR A 253 7.76 12.48 -7.00
C THR A 253 7.99 12.47 -8.51
N VAL A 254 8.97 11.68 -8.97
CA VAL A 254 9.41 11.61 -10.37
C VAL A 254 9.55 10.15 -10.83
N VAL A 255 8.77 9.75 -11.82
CA VAL A 255 9.01 8.54 -12.62
C VAL A 255 10.20 8.79 -13.52
N LYS A 256 11.32 8.14 -13.20
CA LYS A 256 12.55 8.24 -13.96
C LYS A 256 12.56 7.23 -15.09
N VAL A 257 12.50 7.70 -16.32
CA VAL A 257 12.50 6.86 -17.52
C VAL A 257 13.94 6.69 -17.99
N SER A 258 14.48 5.47 -17.84
CA SER A 258 15.86 5.17 -18.24
C SER A 258 15.96 4.97 -19.75
N LYS A 259 16.99 5.57 -20.37
CA LYS A 259 17.30 5.31 -21.77
C LYS A 259 17.87 3.90 -21.94
N VAL A 260 17.42 3.17 -22.96
CA VAL A 260 17.96 1.87 -23.34
C VAL A 260 18.44 1.90 -24.78
N GLU A 261 19.52 1.16 -25.05
CA GLU A 261 20.02 0.93 -26.40
C GLU A 261 19.22 -0.22 -27.06
N GLY A 262 18.84 -0.04 -28.32
CA GLY A 262 18.10 -1.04 -29.09
C GLY A 262 16.59 -1.05 -28.84
N GLU A 263 15.99 -2.23 -28.89
CA GLU A 263 14.53 -2.41 -28.79
C GLU A 263 14.03 -2.24 -27.35
N LEU A 264 12.81 -1.74 -27.18
CA LEU A 264 12.15 -1.68 -25.88
C LEU A 264 11.66 -3.07 -25.44
N PRO A 265 11.40 -3.27 -24.14
CA PRO A 265 10.66 -4.44 -23.66
C PRO A 265 9.34 -4.60 -24.41
N SER A 266 9.06 -5.82 -24.84
CA SER A 266 7.85 -6.18 -25.59
C SER A 266 6.92 -7.11 -24.80
N ALA A 267 7.26 -7.44 -23.55
CA ALA A 267 6.49 -8.26 -22.63
C ALA A 267 6.53 -7.70 -21.20
N THR A 268 5.55 -8.07 -20.38
CA THR A 268 5.40 -7.60 -18.99
C THR A 268 6.36 -8.27 -18.01
N ASP A 269 6.94 -9.41 -18.39
CA ASP A 269 7.89 -10.23 -17.62
C ASP A 269 9.33 -10.15 -18.15
N ASP A 270 9.60 -9.23 -19.08
CA ASP A 270 10.95 -9.00 -19.62
C ASP A 270 11.94 -8.67 -18.48
N ALA A 271 13.04 -9.43 -18.41
CA ALA A 271 14.04 -9.33 -17.34
C ALA A 271 14.68 -7.93 -17.21
N ARG A 272 14.57 -7.08 -18.24
CA ARG A 272 15.03 -5.68 -18.16
C ARG A 272 14.25 -4.88 -17.12
N TRP A 273 12.99 -5.21 -16.85
CA TRP A 273 12.18 -4.53 -15.84
C TRP A 273 12.76 -4.62 -14.43
N GLU A 274 13.46 -5.71 -14.11
CA GLU A 274 14.14 -5.92 -12.83
C GLU A 274 15.25 -4.88 -12.58
N LYS A 275 15.88 -4.38 -13.66
CA LYS A 275 16.92 -3.34 -13.60
C LYS A 275 16.36 -1.93 -13.72
N SER A 276 15.07 -1.78 -14.04
CA SER A 276 14.42 -0.47 -14.10
C SER A 276 14.25 0.09 -12.69
N GLU A 277 14.13 1.41 -12.56
CA GLU A 277 13.79 2.05 -11.29
C GLU A 277 12.27 1.98 -11.12
N ALA A 278 11.77 1.33 -10.07
CA ALA A 278 10.35 1.34 -9.72
C ALA A 278 10.02 2.61 -8.95
N THR A 279 8.93 3.27 -9.35
CA THR A 279 8.36 4.38 -8.59
C THR A 279 6.93 4.02 -8.19
N THR A 280 6.66 3.94 -6.89
CA THR A 280 5.33 3.56 -6.37
C THR A 280 4.65 4.78 -5.78
N PHE A 281 3.37 4.97 -6.14
CA PHE A 281 2.54 6.09 -5.70
C PHE A 281 1.30 5.60 -4.95
N TYR A 282 0.81 6.41 -4.01
CA TYR A 282 -0.50 6.19 -3.42
C TYR A 282 -1.60 6.53 -4.42
N MET A 283 -2.66 5.72 -4.40
CA MET A 283 -3.89 5.99 -5.11
C MET A 283 -4.96 6.39 -4.11
N VAL A 284 -5.73 7.40 -4.46
CA VAL A 284 -6.86 7.92 -3.68
C VAL A 284 -8.15 7.76 -4.48
N PRO A 285 -9.29 7.55 -3.82
CA PRO A 285 -10.54 7.40 -4.53
C PRO A 285 -10.99 8.74 -5.13
N GLN A 286 -11.61 8.68 -6.30
CA GLN A 286 -12.27 9.82 -6.93
C GLN A 286 -13.52 10.20 -6.10
N ILE A 287 -13.53 11.39 -5.48
CA ILE A 287 -14.72 11.91 -4.75
C ILE A 287 -15.29 13.25 -5.28
N ILE A 288 -14.71 13.80 -6.34
CA ILE A 288 -15.09 15.12 -6.90
C ILE A 288 -16.12 15.00 -8.04
N GLY A 289 -16.05 13.91 -8.80
CA GLY A 289 -16.90 13.62 -9.93
C GLY A 289 -18.30 13.29 -9.45
N LYS A 290 -19.28 13.35 -10.36
CA LYS A 290 -20.69 13.19 -10.00
C LYS A 290 -20.94 11.83 -9.34
N GLU A 291 -20.36 10.77 -9.88
CA GLU A 291 -20.35 9.45 -9.22
C GLU A 291 -19.13 9.37 -8.31
N ARG A 292 -19.34 9.72 -7.05
CA ARG A 292 -18.30 9.66 -6.01
C ARG A 292 -18.01 8.22 -5.62
N TYR A 293 -16.75 7.96 -5.34
CA TYR A 293 -16.29 6.66 -4.90
C TYR A 293 -15.58 6.78 -3.55
N PHE A 294 -15.92 5.92 -2.59
CA PHE A 294 -15.39 6.01 -1.23
C PHE A 294 -14.70 4.73 -0.73
N LEU A 295 -14.87 3.60 -1.43
CA LEU A 295 -14.47 2.28 -0.91
C LEU A 295 -13.43 1.57 -1.81
N PRO A 296 -12.27 2.23 -2.10
CA PRO A 296 -11.28 1.68 -2.99
C PRO A 296 -10.65 0.39 -2.44
N SER A 297 -10.33 -0.55 -3.33
CA SER A 297 -9.61 -1.79 -3.03
C SER A 297 -8.12 -1.70 -3.35
N SER A 298 -7.77 -0.89 -4.35
CA SER A 298 -6.39 -0.57 -4.75
C SER A 298 -5.92 0.70 -4.05
N ASP A 299 -4.71 0.64 -3.49
CA ASP A 299 -4.11 1.71 -2.67
C ASP A 299 -2.79 2.24 -3.25
N THR A 300 -2.16 1.52 -4.17
CA THR A 300 -0.89 1.90 -4.78
C THR A 300 -0.78 1.47 -6.24
N ILE A 301 -0.04 2.23 -7.03
CA ILE A 301 0.43 1.84 -8.36
C ILE A 301 1.94 2.01 -8.46
N THR A 302 2.61 1.00 -9.00
CA THR A 302 4.05 1.00 -9.28
C THR A 302 4.26 1.18 -10.76
N VAL A 303 5.16 2.09 -11.12
CA VAL A 303 5.48 2.39 -12.52
C VAL A 303 6.97 2.18 -12.73
N ARG A 304 7.29 1.46 -13.80
CA ARG A 304 8.63 1.31 -14.36
C ARG A 304 8.59 1.81 -15.79
N ALA A 305 9.59 2.55 -16.22
CA ALA A 305 9.58 3.12 -17.55
C ALA A 305 10.96 3.12 -18.20
N MET A 306 10.98 2.85 -19.50
CA MET A 306 12.16 2.86 -20.34
C MET A 306 11.86 3.57 -21.64
N TYR A 307 12.88 4.15 -22.27
CA TYR A 307 12.71 4.77 -23.58
C TYR A 307 13.95 4.57 -24.44
N ASN A 308 13.76 4.65 -25.76
CA ASN A 308 14.85 4.70 -26.74
C ASN A 308 14.61 5.90 -27.67
N ASP A 309 15.36 6.03 -28.77
CA ASP A 309 15.21 7.17 -29.68
C ASP A 309 13.88 7.21 -30.45
N LYS A 310 13.05 6.16 -30.35
CA LYS A 310 11.81 6.01 -31.11
C LYS A 310 10.56 6.07 -30.25
N ALA A 311 10.59 5.45 -29.07
CA ALA A 311 9.40 5.25 -28.24
C ALA A 311 9.70 5.27 -26.74
N VAL A 312 8.63 5.37 -25.96
CA VAL A 312 8.61 5.16 -24.52
C VAL A 312 7.74 3.94 -24.18
N ALA A 313 8.21 3.13 -23.24
CA ALA A 313 7.52 1.98 -22.68
C ALA A 313 7.29 2.22 -21.18
N MET A 314 6.05 2.06 -20.73
CA MET A 314 5.66 2.16 -19.32
C MET A 314 5.01 0.85 -18.89
N LEU A 315 5.61 0.20 -17.89
CA LEU A 315 5.04 -0.94 -17.20
C LEU A 315 4.35 -0.43 -15.94
N LEU A 316 3.03 -0.61 -15.89
CA LEU A 316 2.18 -0.28 -14.76
C LEU A 316 1.85 -1.57 -14.00
N GLU A 317 2.04 -1.55 -12.69
CA GLU A 317 1.75 -2.66 -11.79
C GLU A 317 0.86 -2.16 -10.65
N TRP A 318 -0.28 -2.80 -10.44
CA TRP A 318 -1.12 -2.56 -9.27
C TRP A 318 -1.71 -3.87 -8.75
N ASP A 319 -2.00 -3.88 -7.44
CA ASP A 319 -2.69 -5.00 -6.85
C ASP A 319 -4.18 -4.89 -7.12
N ASP A 320 -4.71 -5.96 -7.70
CA ASP A 320 -6.14 -6.23 -7.85
C ASP A 320 -6.35 -7.67 -7.39
N ARG A 321 -7.15 -7.87 -6.36
CA ARG A 321 -7.32 -9.21 -5.75
C ARG A 321 -8.09 -10.16 -6.67
N THR A 322 -8.73 -9.61 -7.69
CA THR A 322 -9.58 -10.32 -8.64
C THR A 322 -9.15 -10.03 -10.06
N LYS A 323 -9.37 -11.01 -10.94
CA LYS A 323 -9.31 -10.75 -12.39
C LYS A 323 -10.73 -10.44 -12.84
N SER A 324 -11.09 -9.17 -12.93
CA SER A 324 -12.46 -8.79 -13.27
C SER A 324 -12.72 -9.09 -14.74
N THR A 325 -13.55 -10.12 -14.95
CA THR A 325 -13.85 -10.67 -16.26
C THR A 325 -15.37 -10.66 -16.45
N PRO A 326 -15.97 -9.56 -16.95
CA PRO A 326 -17.40 -9.51 -17.22
C PRO A 326 -17.88 -10.66 -18.10
N GLY A 327 -19.00 -11.29 -17.70
CA GLY A 327 -19.55 -12.48 -18.34
C GLY A 327 -18.98 -13.82 -17.83
N ASP A 328 -17.97 -13.81 -16.95
CA ASP A 328 -17.49 -15.01 -16.28
C ASP A 328 -18.21 -15.25 -14.94
N ASP A 329 -18.89 -16.40 -14.83
CA ASP A 329 -19.67 -16.74 -13.63
C ASP A 329 -18.81 -16.93 -12.37
N SER A 330 -17.56 -17.37 -12.53
CA SER A 330 -16.65 -17.60 -11.39
C SER A 330 -16.15 -16.26 -10.85
N ALA A 331 -15.79 -15.33 -11.74
CA ALA A 331 -15.48 -13.96 -11.36
C ALA A 331 -16.70 -13.26 -10.72
N GLY A 332 -17.91 -13.48 -11.28
CA GLY A 332 -19.16 -12.95 -10.74
C GLY A 332 -19.49 -13.41 -9.32
N LYS A 333 -19.08 -14.63 -8.92
CA LYS A 333 -19.25 -15.13 -7.54
C LYS A 333 -18.34 -14.44 -6.53
N LEU A 334 -17.20 -13.91 -6.99
CA LEU A 334 -16.25 -13.22 -6.15
C LEU A 334 -16.55 -11.73 -6.07
N ALA A 335 -17.00 -11.12 -7.17
CA ALA A 335 -17.23 -9.69 -7.34
C ALA A 335 -18.45 -9.13 -6.60
N ASP A 336 -18.50 -7.81 -6.47
CA ASP A 336 -19.75 -7.08 -6.24
C ASP A 336 -20.39 -6.83 -7.62
N THR A 337 -21.65 -7.21 -7.76
CA THR A 337 -22.33 -7.21 -9.05
C THR A 337 -23.04 -5.86 -9.32
N PRO A 338 -23.11 -5.42 -10.59
CA PRO A 338 -22.55 -6.05 -11.78
C PRO A 338 -21.02 -5.93 -11.87
N ILE A 339 -20.36 -6.94 -12.43
CA ILE A 339 -18.91 -6.91 -12.65
C ILE A 339 -18.59 -6.02 -13.87
N GLU A 340 -17.59 -5.16 -13.72
CA GLU A 340 -17.04 -4.32 -14.80
C GLU A 340 -15.63 -4.81 -15.18
N GLN A 341 -15.04 -4.19 -16.21
CA GLN A 341 -13.67 -4.52 -16.64
C GLN A 341 -12.67 -3.85 -15.71
N ASP A 342 -11.56 -4.54 -15.42
CA ASP A 342 -10.41 -3.86 -14.83
C ASP A 342 -9.82 -2.89 -15.85
N GLY A 343 -9.21 -1.83 -15.35
CA GLY A 343 -8.61 -0.82 -16.21
C GLY A 343 -7.47 -0.09 -15.55
N VAL A 344 -6.59 0.45 -16.38
CA VAL A 344 -5.54 1.36 -15.94
C VAL A 344 -5.36 2.46 -16.97
N ALA A 345 -5.02 3.64 -16.49
CA ALA A 345 -4.80 4.79 -17.33
C ALA A 345 -3.54 5.58 -16.96
N VAL A 346 -2.91 6.15 -17.99
CA VAL A 346 -1.83 7.13 -17.88
C VAL A 346 -2.34 8.45 -18.43
N GLN A 347 -2.40 9.47 -17.58
CA GLN A 347 -2.82 10.82 -17.93
C GLN A 347 -1.59 11.72 -18.10
N LEU A 348 -1.52 12.38 -19.25
CA LEU A 348 -0.47 13.31 -19.66
C LEU A 348 -1.11 14.61 -20.15
N PRO A 349 -0.50 15.79 -19.99
CA PRO A 349 -1.01 17.00 -20.63
C PRO A 349 -0.84 16.89 -22.15
N VAL A 350 -1.71 17.52 -22.95
CA VAL A 350 -1.52 17.60 -24.41
C VAL A 350 -0.26 18.39 -24.76
N THR A 351 0.06 19.42 -23.98
CA THR A 351 1.27 20.24 -24.14
C THR A 351 2.05 20.26 -22.83
N ILE A 352 3.37 20.08 -22.89
CA ILE A 352 4.23 20.19 -21.71
C ILE A 352 4.16 21.64 -21.20
N PRO A 353 3.69 21.88 -19.97
CA PRO A 353 3.61 23.23 -19.42
C PRO A 353 4.98 23.90 -19.39
N SER A 354 5.03 25.19 -19.73
CA SER A 354 6.27 26.00 -19.65
C SER A 354 6.64 26.35 -18.21
N GLU A 355 5.65 26.37 -17.32
CA GLU A 355 5.78 26.65 -15.89
C GLU A 355 5.43 25.41 -15.06
N MET A 356 5.56 25.51 -13.74
CA MET A 356 5.20 24.43 -12.81
C MET A 356 3.67 24.21 -12.69
N GLN A 357 2.86 24.97 -13.43
CA GLN A 357 1.41 24.82 -13.47
C GLN A 357 1.05 23.48 -14.10
N LYS A 358 0.29 22.69 -13.36
CA LYS A 358 -0.22 21.39 -13.82
C LYS A 358 -1.68 21.57 -14.26
N PRO A 359 -2.16 20.82 -15.27
CA PRO A 359 -3.57 20.83 -15.62
C PRO A 359 -4.44 20.47 -14.42
N TYR A 360 -5.74 20.77 -14.47
CA TYR A 360 -6.66 20.21 -13.48
C TYR A 360 -6.54 18.67 -13.45
N PHE A 361 -6.37 18.08 -12.27
CA PHE A 361 -6.07 16.66 -12.15
C PHE A 361 -7.25 15.76 -12.53
N GLY A 362 -8.48 16.25 -12.43
CA GLY A 362 -9.69 15.56 -12.87
C GLY A 362 -9.90 15.62 -14.39
N MET A 363 -8.96 15.05 -15.15
CA MET A 363 -8.95 14.99 -16.61
C MET A 363 -8.82 16.35 -17.33
N GLY A 364 -8.05 17.28 -16.78
CA GLY A 364 -7.76 18.56 -17.43
C GLY A 364 -8.92 19.54 -17.43
N ASP A 365 -8.74 20.61 -18.19
CA ASP A 365 -9.72 21.68 -18.38
C ASP A 365 -9.59 22.27 -19.80
N ALA A 366 -10.43 23.25 -20.13
CA ALA A 366 -10.46 23.83 -21.48
C ALA A 366 -9.14 24.53 -21.88
N ALA A 367 -8.40 25.09 -20.92
CA ALA A 367 -7.11 25.74 -21.16
C ALA A 367 -5.95 24.75 -21.15
N HIS A 368 -6.06 23.70 -20.34
CA HIS A 368 -5.04 22.67 -20.17
C HIS A 368 -5.64 21.27 -20.44
N PRO A 369 -5.89 20.91 -21.71
CA PRO A 369 -6.41 19.60 -22.05
C PRO A 369 -5.38 18.51 -21.74
N VAL A 370 -5.89 17.31 -21.47
CA VAL A 370 -5.07 16.11 -21.23
C VAL A 370 -5.31 15.05 -22.30
N ASN A 371 -4.31 14.20 -22.45
CA ASN A 371 -4.32 12.97 -23.21
C ASN A 371 -4.20 11.79 -22.23
N VAL A 372 -5.12 10.85 -22.30
CA VAL A 372 -5.18 9.70 -21.39
C VAL A 372 -5.08 8.41 -22.19
N TRP A 373 -4.04 7.63 -21.93
CA TRP A 373 -3.92 6.27 -22.45
C TRP A 373 -4.72 5.38 -21.51
N HIS A 374 -5.70 4.64 -22.04
CA HIS A 374 -6.61 3.86 -21.21
C HIS A 374 -6.67 2.43 -21.74
N TRP A 375 -6.22 1.49 -20.91
CA TRP A 375 -6.33 0.06 -21.16
C TRP A 375 -7.46 -0.53 -20.31
N LYS A 376 -8.13 -1.55 -20.86
CA LYS A 376 -9.16 -2.33 -20.18
C LYS A 376 -8.95 -3.82 -20.40
N SER A 377 -9.21 -4.62 -19.37
CA SER A 377 -8.97 -6.07 -19.34
C SER A 377 -9.80 -6.89 -20.32
N GLY A 378 -10.91 -6.34 -20.82
CA GLY A 378 -11.88 -7.10 -21.62
C GLY A 378 -12.85 -7.88 -20.73
N GLY A 379 -13.45 -8.92 -21.29
CA GLY A 379 -14.39 -9.81 -20.60
C GLY A 379 -14.25 -11.24 -21.11
N LYS A 380 -15.20 -12.11 -20.77
CA LYS A 380 -15.18 -13.51 -21.21
C LYS A 380 -15.16 -13.64 -22.74
N ASP A 381 -16.01 -12.84 -23.40
CA ASP A 381 -16.19 -12.85 -24.85
C ASP A 381 -15.70 -11.55 -25.53
N ALA A 382 -14.95 -10.72 -24.79
CA ALA A 382 -14.44 -9.44 -25.28
C ALA A 382 -12.93 -9.36 -25.03
N PRO A 383 -12.10 -9.07 -26.05
CA PRO A 383 -10.66 -8.95 -25.85
C PRO A 383 -10.31 -7.73 -24.98
N GLU A 384 -9.08 -7.70 -24.49
CA GLU A 384 -8.53 -6.48 -23.91
C GLU A 384 -8.49 -5.36 -24.95
N THR A 385 -8.61 -4.12 -24.49
CA THR A 385 -8.61 -2.94 -25.37
C THR A 385 -7.66 -1.88 -24.85
N VAL A 386 -7.08 -1.11 -25.75
CA VAL A 386 -6.34 0.12 -25.43
C VAL A 386 -6.84 1.23 -26.33
N GLY A 387 -7.06 2.40 -25.75
CA GLY A 387 -7.55 3.58 -26.45
C GLY A 387 -6.96 4.87 -25.87
N ILE A 388 -7.28 5.97 -26.53
CA ILE A 388 -6.83 7.31 -26.14
C ILE A 388 -8.06 8.17 -25.85
N LEU A 389 -8.00 8.92 -24.75
CA LEU A 389 -9.00 9.91 -24.41
C LEU A 389 -8.35 11.30 -24.43
N ASN A 390 -8.85 12.18 -25.28
CA ASN A 390 -8.54 13.60 -25.19
C ASN A 390 -9.63 14.29 -24.37
N SER A 391 -9.26 14.94 -23.27
CA SER A 391 -10.23 15.47 -22.32
C SER A 391 -9.95 16.90 -21.87
N LYS A 392 -11.04 17.63 -21.63
CA LYS A 392 -11.10 18.97 -21.03
C LYS A 392 -11.95 18.92 -19.75
N GLY A 393 -11.81 17.83 -19.00
CA GLY A 393 -12.57 17.48 -17.80
C GLY A 393 -13.56 16.34 -18.04
N PHE A 394 -14.12 15.80 -16.94
CA PHE A 394 -14.97 14.59 -16.96
C PHE A 394 -16.20 14.61 -17.89
N LYS A 395 -16.63 15.77 -18.39
CA LYS A 395 -17.81 15.91 -19.27
C LYS A 395 -17.45 16.05 -20.74
N ASP A 396 -16.22 16.41 -21.05
CA ASP A 396 -15.74 16.65 -22.42
C ASP A 396 -14.58 15.68 -22.68
N ILE A 397 -14.92 14.56 -23.31
CA ILE A 397 -14.02 13.44 -23.57
C ILE A 397 -14.21 12.97 -25.02
N GLU A 398 -13.20 13.21 -25.86
CA GLU A 398 -13.08 12.63 -27.19
C GLU A 398 -12.35 11.28 -27.09
N LYS A 399 -12.98 10.21 -27.58
CA LYS A 399 -12.35 8.88 -27.68
C LYS A 399 -11.67 8.73 -29.02
N ARG A 400 -10.45 8.21 -29.03
CA ARG A 400 -9.64 7.94 -30.22
C ARG A 400 -9.03 6.55 -30.17
N GLU A 401 -8.84 5.99 -31.37
CA GLU A 401 -8.16 4.71 -31.54
C GLU A 401 -6.68 4.81 -31.15
N ALA A 402 -6.17 3.81 -30.43
CA ALA A 402 -4.77 3.76 -30.01
C ALA A 402 -3.80 3.79 -31.21
N ALA A 403 -4.19 3.18 -32.33
CA ALA A 403 -3.43 3.20 -33.58
C ALA A 403 -3.16 4.62 -34.10
N SER A 404 -4.03 5.60 -33.81
CA SER A 404 -3.85 6.99 -34.25
C SER A 404 -2.62 7.68 -33.64
N ALA A 405 -2.10 7.15 -32.53
CA ALA A 405 -0.88 7.63 -31.87
C ALA A 405 0.22 6.56 -31.81
N GLY A 406 0.05 5.42 -32.50
CA GLY A 406 0.95 4.26 -32.40
C GLY A 406 1.02 3.65 -30.99
N LEU A 407 -0.02 3.86 -30.16
CA LEU A 407 -0.10 3.30 -28.82
C LEU A 407 -0.44 1.81 -28.91
N THR A 408 0.31 0.99 -28.19
CA THR A 408 0.07 -0.45 -28.05
C THR A 408 0.10 -0.81 -26.57
N ALA A 409 -0.59 -1.89 -26.21
CA ALA A 409 -0.57 -2.42 -24.86
C ALA A 409 -0.46 -3.94 -24.85
N LYS A 410 0.15 -4.49 -23.79
CA LYS A 410 0.08 -5.91 -23.44
C LYS A 410 -0.11 -6.03 -21.94
N SER A 411 -0.85 -7.05 -21.51
CA SER A 411 -1.12 -7.27 -20.09
C SER A 411 -0.78 -8.68 -19.65
N SER A 412 -0.63 -8.84 -18.34
CA SER A 412 -0.61 -10.13 -17.66
C SER A 412 -1.22 -9.96 -16.28
N TYR A 413 -2.01 -10.93 -15.85
CA TYR A 413 -2.53 -11.02 -14.48
C TYR A 413 -1.97 -12.27 -13.81
N SER A 414 -1.40 -12.12 -12.61
CA SER A 414 -0.91 -13.23 -11.82
C SER A 414 -1.06 -12.93 -10.33
N ASP A 415 -1.59 -13.89 -9.57
CA ASP A 415 -1.65 -13.89 -8.10
C ASP A 415 -2.06 -12.55 -7.44
N GLY A 416 -3.13 -11.93 -7.96
CA GLY A 416 -3.67 -10.70 -7.40
C GLY A 416 -2.97 -9.42 -7.89
N THR A 417 -2.36 -9.46 -9.06
CA THR A 417 -1.61 -8.33 -9.62
C THR A 417 -1.77 -8.25 -11.12
N TRP A 418 -2.14 -7.05 -11.57
CA TRP A 418 -2.06 -6.69 -12.97
C TRP A 418 -0.70 -6.08 -13.28
N LYS A 419 -0.15 -6.47 -14.43
CA LYS A 419 0.93 -5.76 -15.11
C LYS A 419 0.44 -5.37 -16.50
N VAL A 420 0.55 -4.10 -16.84
CA VAL A 420 0.18 -3.58 -18.16
C VAL A 420 1.36 -2.79 -18.72
N LEU A 421 1.89 -3.26 -19.84
CA LEU A 421 2.91 -2.59 -20.61
C LEU A 421 2.24 -1.75 -21.70
N MET A 422 2.38 -0.43 -21.63
CA MET A 422 1.98 0.50 -22.69
C MET A 422 3.22 1.04 -23.41
N VAL A 423 3.19 1.01 -24.75
CA VAL A 423 4.28 1.52 -25.59
C VAL A 423 3.72 2.52 -26.60
N ARG A 424 4.31 3.71 -26.66
CA ARG A 424 3.96 4.76 -27.64
C ARG A 424 5.23 5.39 -28.22
N PRO A 425 5.27 5.70 -29.53
CA PRO A 425 6.25 6.59 -30.10
C PRO A 425 6.46 7.89 -29.30
N LEU A 426 7.69 8.41 -29.31
CA LEU A 426 8.02 9.68 -28.65
C LEU A 426 7.26 10.86 -29.28
N THR A 427 7.03 10.77 -30.60
CA THR A 427 6.32 11.77 -31.40
C THR A 427 5.17 11.14 -32.17
N THR A 428 4.13 11.93 -32.46
CA THR A 428 2.99 11.51 -33.29
C THR A 428 2.55 12.61 -34.25
N ALA A 429 1.76 12.24 -35.24
CA ALA A 429 1.26 13.18 -36.25
C ALA A 429 0.26 14.21 -35.70
N SER A 430 -0.52 13.86 -34.67
CA SER A 430 -1.55 14.75 -34.08
C SER A 430 -0.95 15.59 -32.94
N THR A 431 -0.09 16.56 -33.28
CA THR A 431 0.65 17.38 -32.30
C THR A 431 -0.21 18.30 -31.45
N ASP A 432 -1.43 18.59 -31.89
CA ASP A 432 -2.46 19.37 -31.19
C ASP A 432 -3.26 18.54 -30.18
N LYS A 433 -3.15 17.21 -30.23
CA LYS A 433 -3.90 16.28 -29.37
C LYS A 433 -3.02 15.36 -28.55
N ASP A 434 -1.81 15.07 -29.01
CA ASP A 434 -0.90 14.16 -28.35
C ASP A 434 0.38 14.88 -27.93
N MET A 435 0.79 14.66 -26.69
CA MET A 435 2.04 15.19 -26.17
C MET A 435 3.26 14.65 -26.94
N GLN A 436 4.24 15.50 -27.18
CA GLN A 436 5.52 15.10 -27.76
C GLN A 436 6.55 14.94 -26.63
N PHE A 437 7.13 13.76 -26.47
CA PHE A 437 8.12 13.50 -25.41
C PHE A 437 9.44 14.20 -25.73
N VAL A 438 10.03 14.83 -24.73
CA VAL A 438 11.30 15.55 -24.86
C VAL A 438 12.22 15.11 -23.72
N GLU A 439 13.44 14.68 -24.06
CA GLU A 439 14.47 14.34 -23.08
C GLU A 439 14.79 15.52 -22.15
N GLY A 440 15.03 15.24 -20.87
CA GLY A 440 15.44 16.24 -19.89
C GLY A 440 14.35 17.21 -19.42
N LYS A 441 13.12 17.12 -19.96
CA LYS A 441 11.97 17.90 -19.47
C LYS A 441 11.18 17.13 -18.41
N PHE A 442 10.72 17.84 -17.39
CA PHE A 442 9.75 17.32 -16.43
C PHE A 442 8.35 17.39 -17.03
N ILE A 443 7.73 16.23 -17.21
CA ILE A 443 6.42 16.07 -17.81
C ILE A 443 5.43 15.71 -16.72
N PRO A 444 4.33 16.46 -16.52
CA PRO A 444 3.28 16.03 -15.60
C PRO A 444 2.72 14.67 -16.01
N VAL A 445 2.62 13.74 -15.06
CA VAL A 445 1.97 12.43 -15.26
C VAL A 445 1.07 12.11 -14.06
N ALA A 446 -0.10 11.54 -14.33
CA ALA A 446 -0.98 10.98 -13.31
C ALA A 446 -1.48 9.61 -13.76
N PHE A 447 -1.92 8.80 -12.80
CA PHE A 447 -2.36 7.44 -13.05
C PHE A 447 -3.75 7.21 -12.45
N ALA A 448 -4.48 6.30 -13.06
CA ALA A 448 -5.81 5.90 -12.63
C ALA A 448 -5.98 4.38 -12.80
N ALA A 449 -6.73 3.74 -11.91
CA ALA A 449 -7.03 2.32 -11.98
C ALA A 449 -8.45 2.02 -11.53
N TRP A 450 -9.05 1.01 -12.17
CA TRP A 450 -10.40 0.51 -11.93
C TRP A 450 -10.31 -0.96 -11.55
N ASP A 451 -10.80 -1.32 -10.37
CA ASP A 451 -11.09 -2.71 -9.96
C ASP A 451 -12.56 -3.00 -10.30
N GLY A 452 -12.78 -3.66 -11.45
CA GLY A 452 -14.12 -3.89 -11.99
C GLY A 452 -14.98 -4.80 -11.10
N SER A 453 -14.36 -5.56 -10.20
CA SER A 453 -15.03 -6.46 -9.25
C SER A 453 -15.39 -5.78 -7.94
N ASN A 454 -14.91 -4.56 -7.68
CA ASN A 454 -15.14 -3.83 -6.44
C ASN A 454 -16.21 -2.74 -6.62
N ASN A 455 -17.46 -3.06 -6.27
CA ASN A 455 -18.61 -2.18 -6.48
C ASN A 455 -18.72 -1.63 -7.91
N SER A 456 -18.35 -2.39 -8.95
CA SER A 456 -18.49 -1.96 -10.35
C SER A 456 -17.73 -0.67 -10.68
N GLU A 457 -16.43 -0.56 -10.33
CA GLU A 457 -15.62 0.60 -10.74
C GLU A 457 -15.66 0.78 -12.26
N LYS A 458 -16.12 1.95 -12.71
CA LYS A 458 -16.12 2.36 -14.11
C LYS A 458 -16.23 3.87 -14.24
N GLY A 459 -15.80 4.42 -15.38
CA GLY A 459 -15.96 5.85 -15.66
C GLY A 459 -15.27 6.69 -14.59
N SER A 460 -16.01 7.58 -13.91
CA SER A 460 -15.45 8.37 -12.81
C SER A 460 -15.33 7.60 -11.49
N LYS A 461 -15.91 6.41 -11.33
CA LYS A 461 -15.75 5.60 -10.12
C LYS A 461 -14.45 4.80 -10.22
N HIS A 462 -13.39 5.32 -9.61
CA HIS A 462 -12.04 4.75 -9.71
C HIS A 462 -11.09 5.32 -8.67
N THR A 463 -9.89 4.77 -8.63
CA THR A 463 -8.76 5.34 -7.88
C THR A 463 -7.84 6.11 -8.81
N MET A 464 -7.21 7.16 -8.30
CA MET A 464 -6.28 7.98 -9.06
C MET A 464 -5.14 8.50 -8.20
N THR A 465 -4.06 8.92 -8.85
CA THR A 465 -3.02 9.71 -8.22
C THR A 465 -3.28 11.21 -8.38
N THR A 466 -2.58 12.03 -7.60
CA THR A 466 -2.32 13.42 -8.00
C THR A 466 -1.34 13.45 -9.19
N TRP A 467 -0.98 14.65 -9.64
CA TRP A 467 0.09 14.82 -10.61
C TRP A 467 1.47 14.63 -9.98
N TYR A 468 2.24 13.74 -10.61
CA TYR A 468 3.67 13.57 -10.42
C TYR A 468 4.42 14.02 -11.67
N TRP A 469 5.73 13.79 -11.69
CA TRP A 469 6.56 14.08 -12.85
C TRP A 469 7.05 12.80 -13.51
N LEU A 470 7.24 12.87 -14.81
CA LEU A 470 7.92 11.91 -15.65
C LEU A 470 9.15 12.60 -16.23
N LEU A 471 10.32 11.95 -16.14
CA LEU A 471 11.57 12.49 -16.67
C LEU A 471 12.25 11.46 -17.54
N LEU A 472 12.35 11.74 -18.84
CA LEU A 472 13.24 11.02 -19.75
C LEU A 472 14.67 11.42 -19.43
N LYS A 473 15.38 10.56 -18.69
CA LYS A 473 16.76 10.80 -18.26
C LYS A 473 17.63 10.90 -19.51
N PRO A 474 18.25 12.07 -19.79
CA PRO A 474 19.21 12.18 -20.89
C PRO A 474 20.29 11.12 -20.74
N ALA A 475 20.80 10.59 -21.85
CA ALA A 475 21.94 9.70 -21.80
C ALA A 475 23.07 10.38 -21.01
N THR A 476 23.60 9.71 -19.98
CA THR A 476 24.83 10.16 -19.31
C THR A 476 25.99 10.01 -20.28
N GLY A 477 26.13 10.98 -21.20
CA GLY A 477 27.28 11.05 -22.09
C GLY A 477 28.53 11.31 -21.25
N SER A 478 29.66 10.73 -21.62
CA SER A 478 30.95 11.04 -21.01
C SER A 478 31.40 12.49 -21.28
N LYS A 479 30.69 13.25 -22.13
CA LYS A 479 31.01 14.63 -22.50
C LYS A 479 31.32 15.55 -21.31
N PRO A 480 30.52 15.63 -20.23
CA PRO A 480 30.85 16.50 -19.09
C PRO A 480 32.16 16.08 -18.41
N LEU A 481 32.41 14.78 -18.28
CA LEU A 481 33.64 14.23 -17.71
C LEU A 481 34.84 14.50 -18.64
N VAL A 482 34.70 14.26 -19.94
CA VAL A 482 35.73 14.51 -20.96
C VAL A 482 36.03 16.00 -21.06
N THR A 483 35.02 16.87 -21.07
CA THR A 483 35.18 18.32 -21.04
C THR A 483 35.88 18.77 -19.76
N ALA A 484 35.49 18.24 -18.60
CA ALA A 484 36.19 18.52 -17.34
C ALA A 484 37.67 18.07 -17.37
N LEU A 485 37.95 16.89 -17.93
CA LEU A 485 39.33 16.38 -18.10
C LEU A 485 40.15 17.23 -19.08
N VAL A 486 39.55 17.68 -20.19
CA VAL A 486 40.20 18.58 -21.16
C VAL A 486 40.50 19.94 -20.53
N ILE A 487 39.55 20.52 -19.80
CA ILE A 487 39.77 21.78 -19.07
C ILE A 487 40.88 21.61 -18.04
N ALA A 488 40.87 20.53 -17.26
CA ALA A 488 41.90 20.24 -16.28
C ALA A 488 43.29 20.08 -16.94
N ALA A 489 43.36 19.40 -18.08
CA ALA A 489 44.60 19.23 -18.84
C ALA A 489 45.13 20.55 -19.42
N LEU A 490 44.25 21.41 -19.96
CA LEU A 490 44.61 22.74 -20.44
C LEU A 490 45.11 23.64 -19.30
N PHE A 491 44.45 23.58 -18.14
CA PHE A 491 44.83 24.34 -16.97
C PHE A 491 46.20 23.88 -16.41
N ALA A 492 46.40 22.57 -16.29
CA ALA A 492 47.68 21.99 -15.89
C ALA A 492 48.80 22.31 -16.89
N GLY A 493 48.51 22.24 -18.20
CA GLY A 493 49.43 22.63 -19.27
C GLY A 493 49.80 24.11 -19.19
N GLY A 494 48.83 25.00 -18.92
CA GLY A 494 49.05 26.41 -18.70
C GLY A 494 49.93 26.69 -17.48
N LEU A 495 49.70 26.00 -16.36
CA LEU A 495 50.52 26.10 -15.15
C LEU A 495 51.95 25.60 -15.39
N LEU A 496 52.13 24.49 -16.11
CA LEU A 496 53.45 23.96 -16.48
C LEU A 496 54.21 24.90 -17.43
N TRP A 497 53.51 25.48 -18.42
CA TRP A 497 54.07 26.46 -19.32
C TRP A 497 54.48 27.75 -18.57
N TRP A 498 53.63 28.24 -17.66
CA TRP A 498 53.95 29.39 -16.82
C TRP A 498 55.14 29.13 -15.90
N ALA A 499 55.19 27.97 -15.24
CA ALA A 499 56.33 27.58 -14.40
C ALA A 499 57.64 27.49 -15.19
N ARG A 500 57.61 26.92 -16.41
CA ARG A 500 58.79 26.90 -17.31
C ARG A 500 59.19 28.30 -17.78
N SER A 501 58.22 29.14 -18.14
CA SER A 501 58.49 30.51 -18.60
C SER A 501 59.07 31.39 -17.49
N ALA A 502 58.59 31.21 -16.25
CA ALA A 502 59.14 31.88 -15.08
C ALA A 502 60.57 31.40 -14.75
N GLY A 503 60.84 30.10 -14.88
CA GLY A 503 62.18 29.54 -14.69
C GLY A 503 63.21 30.01 -15.72
N ASN A 504 62.81 30.16 -16.99
CA ASN A 504 63.70 30.65 -18.06
C ASN A 504 63.99 32.16 -18.03
N LYS A 505 63.30 32.94 -17.19
CA LYS A 505 63.61 34.37 -16.97
C LYS A 505 64.54 34.61 -15.76
N ALA A 506 64.83 33.57 -14.99
CA ALA A 506 65.69 33.62 -13.81
C ALA A 506 67.08 32.99 -14.01
N ALA A 507 67.35 32.51 -15.24
CA ALA A 507 68.67 32.10 -15.74
C ALA A 507 69.08 33.08 -16.84
#